data_AF-A0A932VZL4-F1
#
_entry.id   AF-A0A932VZL4-F1
#
_cell.length_a   1.000
_cell.length_b   1.000
_cell.length_c   1.000
_cell.angle_alpha   90.00
_cell.angle_beta   90.00
_cell.angle_gamma   90.00
#
_symmetry.space_group_name_H-M   'P 1'
#
loop_
_entity.id
_entity.type
_entity.pdbx_description
1 polymer ?
#
loop_
_entity_poly.entity_id
_entity_poly.type
_entity_poly.pdbx_seq_one_letter_code
_entity_poly.pdbx_strand_id
1 'polypeptide(L)'
;MFLPISVIREFSEKYKREFAIPFFVSGIIPASVEEEKFQVLIEAGMVKARIGLQSGNPRIMKEVFVRPFHDRKLLVASEIAYNNRKRLAPLQYDLIVDNPWEHPEELKHTIRLVHSLKPPYTFAINSLTLLPGTTIYRMGEQAGFTRKNQEITLASYVQYIPTRLNLTLAFYIITRVPQFWIDYVLGQDFGDRTVTMKRYPMIGAMIIAVGLIKKVIHGLIRRDISAIPRPFDLILGMLFIGQHNSPANPDKASQPFFQYSLPRKNKDNLQTTPPCRSAEF
;
A
#
# COMPACT_ATOMS: atom_id res chain seq x y z
N MET A 1 -3.96 4.58 17.16
CA MET A 1 -4.75 5.80 17.45
C MET A 1 -5.90 5.86 16.46
N PHE A 2 -7.13 6.02 16.94
CA PHE A 2 -8.31 6.21 16.09
C PHE A 2 -8.59 7.71 16.03
N LEU A 3 -8.59 8.31 14.84
CA LEU A 3 -9.03 9.69 14.73
C LEU A 3 -10.56 9.74 14.87
N PRO A 4 -11.09 10.55 15.82
CA PRO A 4 -12.53 10.78 15.93
C PRO A 4 -13.08 11.37 14.63
N ILE A 5 -14.33 11.05 14.30
CA ILE A 5 -14.99 11.58 13.09
C ILE A 5 -15.04 13.11 13.10
N SER A 6 -15.19 13.75 14.27
CA SER A 6 -15.17 15.21 14.40
C SER A 6 -13.86 15.83 13.93
N VAL A 7 -12.73 15.22 14.32
CA VAL A 7 -11.38 15.66 13.88
C VAL A 7 -11.21 15.48 12.37
N ILE A 8 -11.72 14.37 11.83
CA ILE A 8 -11.68 14.11 10.38
C ILE A 8 -12.52 15.14 9.62
N ARG A 9 -13.72 15.48 10.11
CA ARG A 9 -14.59 16.52 9.52
C ARG A 9 -13.92 17.88 9.53
N GLU A 10 -13.37 18.29 10.68
CA GLU A 10 -12.66 19.56 10.81
C GLU A 10 -11.47 19.63 9.84
N PHE A 11 -10.67 18.56 9.75
CA PHE A 11 -9.59 18.46 8.79
C PHE A 11 -10.11 18.59 7.34
N SER A 12 -11.12 17.81 6.98
CA SER A 12 -11.70 17.79 5.62
C SER A 12 -12.23 19.16 5.20
N GLU A 13 -12.91 19.87 6.09
CA GLU A 13 -13.45 21.21 5.82
C GLU A 13 -12.33 22.23 5.61
N LYS A 14 -11.35 22.28 6.53
CA LYS A 14 -10.20 23.20 6.42
C LYS A 14 -9.37 22.90 5.18
N TYR A 15 -9.06 21.63 4.94
CA TYR A 15 -8.22 21.20 3.82
C TYR A 15 -8.86 21.52 2.46
N LYS A 16 -10.17 21.27 2.33
CA LYS A 16 -10.93 21.59 1.12
C LYS A 16 -11.00 23.09 0.87
N ARG A 17 -11.16 23.90 1.92
CA ARG A 17 -11.21 25.37 1.79
C ARG A 17 -9.85 25.98 1.42
N GLU A 18 -8.78 25.47 2.00
CA GLU A 18 -7.45 26.10 1.91
C GLU A 18 -6.59 25.58 0.75
N PHE A 19 -6.72 24.29 0.40
CA PHE A 19 -5.86 23.66 -0.60
C PHE A 19 -6.63 23.09 -1.79
N ALA A 20 -7.71 22.34 -1.52
CA ALA A 20 -8.51 21.67 -2.56
C ALA A 20 -7.70 20.77 -3.54
N ILE A 21 -6.59 20.19 -3.08
CA ILE A 21 -5.74 19.29 -3.88
C ILE A 21 -5.99 17.82 -3.55
N PRO A 22 -5.78 16.88 -4.51
CA PRO A 22 -5.86 15.45 -4.23
C PRO A 22 -4.86 15.00 -3.16
N PHE A 23 -5.30 14.12 -2.25
CA PHE A 23 -4.42 13.55 -1.23
C PHE A 23 -4.60 12.04 -1.05
N PHE A 24 -3.60 11.46 -0.39
CA PHE A 24 -3.52 10.03 -0.08
C PHE A 24 -3.51 9.83 1.43
N VAL A 25 -4.41 8.99 1.93
CA VAL A 25 -4.39 8.57 3.33
C VAL A 25 -3.62 7.25 3.45
N SER A 26 -2.42 7.35 4.01
CA SER A 26 -1.59 6.20 4.34
C SER A 26 -1.87 5.73 5.78
N GLY A 27 -1.70 4.43 6.05
CA GLY A 27 -1.68 3.91 7.42
C GLY A 27 -3.05 3.72 8.08
N ILE A 28 -4.11 3.46 7.30
CA ILE A 28 -5.41 3.09 7.86
C ILE A 28 -5.28 1.74 8.56
N ILE A 29 -5.71 1.70 9.82
CA ILE A 29 -5.83 0.45 10.56
C ILE A 29 -7.22 -0.15 10.31
N PRO A 30 -7.37 -1.47 10.13
CA PRO A 30 -8.67 -2.07 9.83
C PRO A 30 -9.78 -1.68 10.82
N ALA A 31 -9.44 -1.58 12.11
CA ALA A 31 -10.39 -1.19 13.14
C ALA A 31 -11.00 0.22 12.93
N SER A 32 -10.32 1.13 12.23
CA SER A 32 -10.78 2.51 12.01
C SER A 32 -11.65 2.65 10.76
N VAL A 33 -11.93 1.55 10.06
CA VAL A 33 -12.74 1.56 8.85
C VAL A 33 -14.20 1.79 9.22
N GLU A 34 -14.72 2.92 8.76
CA GLU A 34 -16.11 3.35 8.84
C GLU A 34 -16.46 4.07 7.54
N GLU A 35 -17.63 3.80 6.97
CA GLU A 35 -18.09 4.40 5.70
C GLU A 35 -18.08 5.93 5.80
N GLU A 36 -18.64 6.48 6.88
CA GLU A 36 -18.74 7.93 7.09
C GLU A 36 -17.37 8.63 7.03
N LYS A 37 -16.35 8.06 7.68
CA LYS A 37 -14.98 8.59 7.65
C LYS A 37 -14.41 8.61 6.24
N PHE A 38 -14.63 7.53 5.48
CA PHE A 38 -14.19 7.49 4.09
C PHE A 38 -14.91 8.54 3.26
N GLN A 39 -16.23 8.67 3.36
CA GLN A 39 -16.99 9.64 2.56
C GLN A 39 -16.54 11.08 2.81
N VAL A 40 -16.38 11.47 4.07
CA VAL A 40 -15.88 12.80 4.46
C VAL A 40 -14.48 13.08 3.90
N LEU A 41 -13.60 12.08 3.83
CA LEU A 41 -12.27 12.22 3.25
C LEU A 41 -12.31 12.27 1.71
N ILE A 42 -13.13 11.44 1.05
CA ILE A 42 -13.27 11.43 -0.42
C ILE A 42 -13.87 12.76 -0.90
N GLU A 43 -14.83 13.34 -0.16
CA GLU A 43 -15.40 14.66 -0.43
C GLU A 43 -14.43 15.82 -0.28
N ALA A 44 -13.39 15.64 0.55
CA ALA A 44 -12.32 16.60 0.74
C ALA A 44 -11.17 16.46 -0.27
N GLY A 45 -11.18 15.42 -1.12
CA GLY A 45 -10.15 15.19 -2.14
C GLY A 45 -9.28 13.95 -1.93
N MET A 46 -9.64 13.03 -1.04
CA MET A 46 -8.92 11.75 -0.93
C MET A 46 -9.11 10.94 -2.22
N VAL A 47 -8.01 10.62 -2.89
CA VAL A 47 -8.00 9.84 -4.16
C VAL A 47 -7.39 8.46 -3.99
N LYS A 48 -6.69 8.19 -2.88
CA LYS A 48 -6.07 6.90 -2.59
C LYS A 48 -6.12 6.63 -1.10
N ALA A 49 -6.18 5.35 -0.73
CA ALA A 49 -6.08 4.89 0.64
C ALA A 49 -5.24 3.61 0.73
N ARG A 50 -4.61 3.38 1.88
CA ARG A 50 -3.76 2.21 2.17
C ARG A 50 -4.06 1.65 3.55
N ILE A 51 -4.36 0.35 3.61
CA ILE A 51 -4.77 -0.36 4.84
C ILE A 51 -3.75 -1.45 5.19
N GLY A 52 -3.35 -1.49 6.47
CA GLY A 52 -2.46 -2.53 6.98
C GLY A 52 -3.18 -3.83 7.32
N LEU A 53 -3.29 -4.76 6.36
CA LEU A 53 -3.83 -6.12 6.52
C LEU A 53 -2.84 -7.03 7.25
N GLN A 54 -1.58 -6.99 6.82
CA GLN A 54 -0.41 -7.77 7.25
C GLN A 54 -0.53 -9.29 7.11
N SER A 55 -1.41 -9.94 7.87
CA SER A 55 -1.70 -11.39 7.77
C SER A 55 -3.19 -11.63 7.95
N GLY A 56 -3.72 -12.64 7.26
CA GLY A 56 -5.09 -13.13 7.42
C GLY A 56 -5.24 -14.16 8.53
N ASN A 57 -4.19 -14.46 9.29
CA ASN A 57 -4.25 -15.42 10.38
C ASN A 57 -4.38 -14.72 11.76
N PRO A 58 -5.40 -15.06 12.58
CA PRO A 58 -5.60 -14.44 13.90
C PRO A 58 -4.45 -14.67 14.89
N ARG A 59 -3.83 -15.87 14.88
CA ARG A 59 -2.71 -16.20 15.75
C ARG A 59 -1.50 -15.33 15.43
N ILE A 60 -1.12 -15.25 14.16
CA ILE A 60 -0.01 -14.41 13.70
C ILE A 60 -0.24 -12.94 14.05
N MET A 61 -1.45 -12.44 13.82
CA MET A 61 -1.80 -11.07 14.16
C MET A 61 -1.66 -10.81 15.67
N LYS A 62 -2.17 -11.71 16.52
CA LYS A 62 -2.17 -11.55 17.97
C LYS A 62 -0.81 -11.80 18.62
N GLU A 63 -0.16 -12.92 18.29
CA GLU A 63 1.04 -13.41 18.97
C GLU A 63 2.33 -12.84 18.39
N VAL A 64 2.39 -12.65 17.07
CA VAL A 64 3.61 -12.20 16.39
C VAL A 64 3.58 -10.69 16.17
N PHE A 65 2.50 -10.17 15.57
CA PHE A 65 2.39 -8.74 15.30
C PHE A 65 1.83 -7.94 16.48
N VAL A 66 1.33 -8.60 17.52
CA VAL A 66 0.77 -7.94 18.72
C VAL A 66 -0.33 -6.94 18.33
N ARG A 67 -1.17 -7.34 17.37
CA ARG A 67 -2.24 -6.54 16.78
C ARG A 67 -3.57 -7.28 16.79
N PRO A 68 -4.68 -6.56 17.04
CA PRO A 68 -6.00 -7.16 16.95
C PRO A 68 -6.38 -7.47 15.50
N PHE A 69 -6.98 -8.64 15.29
CA PHE A 69 -7.43 -9.11 13.98
C PHE A 69 -8.86 -8.61 13.67
N HIS A 70 -9.06 -8.04 12.48
CA HIS A 70 -10.30 -7.37 12.08
C HIS A 70 -10.64 -7.67 10.61
N ASP A 71 -10.76 -8.95 10.25
CA ASP A 71 -11.12 -9.42 8.91
C ASP A 71 -12.40 -8.79 8.36
N ARG A 72 -13.47 -8.74 9.15
CA ARG A 72 -14.76 -8.15 8.71
C ARG A 72 -14.61 -6.69 8.30
N LYS A 73 -13.76 -5.93 8.99
CA LYS A 73 -13.50 -4.52 8.62
C LYS A 73 -12.73 -4.40 7.31
N LEU A 74 -11.87 -5.36 6.98
CA LEU A 74 -11.20 -5.40 5.67
C LEU A 74 -12.18 -5.68 4.53
N LEU A 75 -13.15 -6.57 4.74
CA LEU A 75 -14.23 -6.81 3.78
C LEU A 75 -15.06 -5.54 3.56
N VAL A 76 -15.47 -4.87 4.65
CA VAL A 76 -16.17 -3.58 4.61
C VAL A 76 -15.34 -2.52 3.88
N ALA A 77 -14.04 -2.44 4.13
CA ALA A 77 -13.15 -1.51 3.41
C ALA A 77 -13.13 -1.79 1.90
N SER A 78 -13.12 -3.07 1.50
CA SER A 78 -13.16 -3.46 0.09
C SER A 78 -14.48 -3.08 -0.57
N GLU A 79 -15.59 -3.15 0.15
CA GLU A 79 -16.91 -2.71 -0.31
C GLU A 79 -17.00 -1.18 -0.46
N ILE A 80 -16.53 -0.42 0.56
CA ILE A 80 -16.43 1.04 0.50
C ILE A 80 -15.61 1.45 -0.74
N ALA A 81 -14.44 0.84 -0.94
CA ALA A 81 -13.56 1.12 -2.06
C ALA A 81 -14.21 0.78 -3.40
N TYR A 82 -14.92 -0.36 -3.49
CA TYR A 82 -15.66 -0.73 -4.70
C TYR A 82 -16.75 0.29 -5.04
N ASN A 83 -17.55 0.69 -4.06
CA ASN A 83 -18.63 1.66 -4.27
C ASN A 83 -18.09 3.01 -4.72
N ASN A 84 -16.90 3.38 -4.24
CA ASN A 84 -16.23 4.64 -4.57
C ASN A 84 -15.15 4.54 -5.66
N ARG A 85 -15.07 3.42 -6.40
CA ARG A 85 -14.01 3.13 -7.40
C ARG A 85 -13.88 4.12 -8.56
N LYS A 86 -14.87 4.98 -8.78
CA LYS A 86 -14.81 6.08 -9.78
C LYS A 86 -14.05 7.29 -9.26
N ARG A 87 -13.97 7.46 -7.93
CA ARG A 87 -13.32 8.58 -7.23
C ARG A 87 -12.01 8.15 -6.57
N LEU A 88 -11.89 6.87 -6.23
CA LEU A 88 -10.70 6.29 -5.61
C LEU A 88 -9.89 5.44 -6.57
N ALA A 89 -8.57 5.59 -6.51
CA ALA A 89 -7.64 4.58 -6.97
C ALA A 89 -7.88 3.26 -6.21
N PRO A 90 -7.48 2.10 -6.79
CA PRO A 90 -7.63 0.81 -6.13
C PRO A 90 -7.06 0.83 -4.71
N LEU A 91 -7.82 0.32 -3.74
CA LEU A 91 -7.43 0.30 -2.34
C LEU A 91 -6.17 -0.55 -2.16
N GLN A 92 -5.13 0.00 -1.54
CA GLN A 92 -3.87 -0.71 -1.33
C GLN A 92 -3.89 -1.44 0.01
N TYR A 93 -3.60 -2.73 0.01
CA TYR A 93 -3.44 -3.54 1.22
C TYR A 93 -1.97 -3.91 1.41
N ASP A 94 -1.45 -3.68 2.62
CA ASP A 94 -0.11 -4.12 2.99
C ASP A 94 -0.17 -5.55 3.51
N LEU A 95 0.69 -6.42 2.97
CA LEU A 95 0.88 -7.80 3.40
C LEU A 95 2.33 -7.95 3.89
N ILE A 96 2.52 -8.74 4.94
CA ILE A 96 3.83 -9.15 5.42
C ILE A 96 3.95 -10.65 5.22
N VAL A 97 4.96 -11.07 4.46
CA VAL A 97 5.28 -12.47 4.19
C VAL A 97 6.66 -12.81 4.74
N ASP A 98 7.13 -14.04 4.51
CA ASP A 98 8.42 -14.55 5.00
C ASP A 98 8.55 -14.50 6.53
N ASN A 99 7.42 -14.66 7.21
CA ASN A 99 7.37 -14.70 8.66
C ASN A 99 7.84 -16.09 9.14
N PRO A 100 8.99 -16.20 9.85
CA PRO A 100 9.52 -17.49 10.31
C PRO A 100 8.64 -18.14 11.38
N TRP A 101 7.74 -17.38 12.02
CA TRP A 101 6.74 -17.89 12.96
C TRP A 101 5.44 -18.32 12.28
N GLU A 102 5.26 -18.09 10.97
CA GLU A 102 4.04 -18.42 10.22
C GLU A 102 4.16 -19.76 9.51
N HIS A 103 3.23 -20.66 9.84
CA HIS A 103 3.07 -21.95 9.17
C HIS A 103 2.38 -21.77 7.80
N PRO A 104 2.67 -22.59 6.79
CA PRO A 104 2.02 -22.50 5.48
C PRO A 104 0.48 -22.52 5.53
N GLU A 105 -0.12 -23.34 6.38
CA GLU A 105 -1.58 -23.32 6.63
C GLU A 105 -2.10 -21.97 7.12
N GLU A 106 -1.31 -21.23 7.90
CA GLU A 106 -1.68 -19.91 8.37
C GLU A 106 -1.59 -18.88 7.26
N LEU A 107 -0.57 -18.96 6.40
CA LEU A 107 -0.46 -18.12 5.22
C LEU A 107 -1.60 -18.40 4.21
N LYS A 108 -2.13 -19.63 4.15
CA LYS A 108 -3.36 -19.92 3.40
C LYS A 108 -4.57 -19.15 3.91
N HIS A 109 -4.64 -18.78 5.20
CA HIS A 109 -5.71 -17.91 5.72
C HIS A 109 -5.61 -16.52 5.10
N THR A 110 -4.39 -16.00 4.93
CA THR A 110 -4.13 -14.76 4.20
C THR A 110 -4.58 -14.86 2.74
N ILE A 111 -4.29 -15.97 2.06
CA ILE A 111 -4.74 -16.19 0.67
C ILE A 111 -6.28 -16.21 0.59
N ARG A 112 -6.96 -16.90 1.51
CA ARG A 112 -8.43 -16.94 1.58
C ARG A 112 -9.00 -15.54 1.77
N LEU A 113 -8.47 -14.78 2.72
CA LEU A 113 -8.89 -13.40 2.99
C LEU A 113 -8.68 -12.51 1.76
N VAL A 114 -7.48 -12.54 1.16
CA VAL A 114 -7.17 -11.78 -0.06
C VAL A 114 -8.12 -12.13 -1.20
N HIS A 115 -8.44 -13.42 -1.38
CA HIS A 115 -9.39 -13.86 -2.40
C HIS A 115 -10.82 -13.35 -2.15
N SER A 116 -11.22 -13.22 -0.88
CA SER A 116 -12.55 -12.71 -0.51
C SER A 116 -12.71 -11.19 -0.66
N LEU A 117 -11.61 -10.43 -0.80
CA LEU A 117 -11.69 -8.98 -1.00
C LEU A 117 -12.32 -8.63 -2.35
N LYS A 118 -13.12 -7.57 -2.35
CA LYS A 118 -13.74 -7.04 -3.57
C LYS A 118 -12.74 -6.20 -4.37
N PRO A 119 -12.52 -6.48 -5.66
CA PRO A 119 -11.71 -5.62 -6.53
C PRO A 119 -12.46 -4.30 -6.80
N PRO A 120 -11.79 -3.17 -7.07
CA PRO A 120 -10.35 -3.08 -7.36
C PRO A 120 -9.48 -2.91 -6.11
N TYR A 121 -8.34 -3.59 -6.10
CA TYR A 121 -7.34 -3.53 -5.05
C TYR A 121 -5.92 -3.52 -5.63
N THR A 122 -4.96 -3.13 -4.80
CA THR A 122 -3.53 -3.40 -5.01
C THR A 122 -2.94 -3.98 -3.73
N PHE A 123 -1.85 -4.72 -3.86
CA PHE A 123 -1.13 -5.28 -2.72
C PHE A 123 0.30 -4.75 -2.70
N ALA A 124 0.77 -4.37 -1.52
CA ALA A 124 2.17 -4.19 -1.24
C ALA A 124 2.63 -5.37 -0.38
N ILE A 125 3.39 -6.28 -0.98
CA ILE A 125 3.89 -7.49 -0.33
C ILE A 125 5.31 -7.21 0.15
N ASN A 126 5.51 -7.25 1.46
CA ASN A 126 6.81 -6.97 2.07
C ASN A 126 7.31 -8.20 2.83
N SER A 127 8.60 -8.49 2.74
CA SER A 127 9.23 -9.51 3.57
C SER A 127 9.33 -9.01 5.01
N LEU A 128 9.09 -9.89 5.99
CA LEU A 128 9.20 -9.53 7.39
C LEU A 128 10.62 -9.05 7.70
N THR A 129 10.71 -7.80 8.14
CA THR A 129 11.95 -7.16 8.51
C THR A 129 11.96 -6.90 10.01
N LEU A 130 12.97 -7.42 10.72
CA LEU A 130 13.13 -7.21 12.16
C LEU A 130 13.83 -5.87 12.40
N LEU A 131 13.06 -4.84 12.73
CA LEU A 131 13.58 -3.49 12.97
C LEU A 131 14.04 -3.31 14.44
N PRO A 132 15.28 -2.86 14.71
CA PRO A 132 15.78 -2.62 16.05
C PRO A 132 14.85 -1.73 16.88
N GLY A 133 14.72 -2.05 18.17
CA GLY A 133 13.83 -1.33 19.09
C GLY A 133 12.36 -1.75 19.05
N THR A 134 11.94 -2.57 18.08
CA THR A 134 10.56 -3.11 18.04
C THR A 134 10.40 -4.37 18.89
N THR A 135 9.16 -4.66 19.30
CA THR A 135 8.85 -5.91 20.05
C THR A 135 9.21 -7.15 19.25
N ILE A 136 8.93 -7.17 17.94
CA ILE A 136 9.21 -8.33 17.08
C ILE A 136 10.72 -8.55 16.89
N TYR A 137 11.55 -7.50 16.96
CA TYR A 137 13.00 -7.65 16.97
C TYR A 137 13.48 -8.41 18.20
N ARG A 138 13.01 -8.02 19.40
CA ARG A 138 13.34 -8.74 20.65
C ARG A 138 12.87 -10.20 20.62
N MET A 139 11.69 -10.47 20.06
CA MET A 139 11.21 -11.83 19.85
C MET A 139 12.13 -12.61 18.90
N GLY A 140 12.60 -11.97 17.83
CA GLY A 140 13.56 -12.53 16.89
C GLY A 140 14.91 -12.83 17.53
N GLU A 141 15.40 -11.96 18.41
CA GLU A 141 16.64 -12.20 19.17
C GLU A 141 16.51 -13.43 20.06
N GLN A 142 15.41 -13.52 20.83
CA GLN A 142 15.13 -14.66 21.71
C GLN A 142 14.98 -15.97 20.94
N ALA A 143 14.39 -15.92 19.74
CA ALA A 143 14.21 -17.09 18.88
C ALA A 143 15.46 -17.44 18.05
N GLY A 144 16.54 -16.65 18.12
CA GLY A 144 17.76 -16.86 17.34
C GLY A 144 17.64 -16.52 15.85
N PHE A 145 16.65 -15.71 15.47
CA PHE A 145 16.42 -15.28 14.07
C PHE A 145 17.26 -14.07 13.66
N THR A 146 17.85 -13.36 14.63
CA THR A 146 18.78 -12.27 14.35
C THR A 146 20.20 -12.82 14.21
N ARG A 147 20.87 -12.53 13.10
CA ARG A 147 22.32 -12.73 12.99
C ARG A 147 23.02 -11.44 13.45
N LYS A 148 23.95 -11.54 14.41
CA LYS A 148 24.87 -10.42 14.70
C LYS A 148 25.56 -10.05 13.38
N ASN A 149 25.50 -8.77 12.99
CA ASN A 149 26.15 -8.18 11.81
C ASN A 149 25.56 -8.47 10.42
N GLN A 150 24.28 -8.84 10.29
CA GLN A 150 23.59 -8.60 9.02
C GLN A 150 22.86 -7.26 9.13
N GLU A 151 23.28 -6.29 8.32
CA GLU A 151 22.49 -5.11 8.02
C GLU A 151 21.06 -5.59 7.75
N ILE A 152 20.12 -5.04 8.51
CA ILE A 152 18.71 -5.20 8.27
C ILE A 152 18.52 -4.74 6.84
N THR A 153 18.43 -5.69 5.91
CA THR A 153 18.13 -5.35 4.54
C THR A 153 16.76 -4.73 4.67
N LEU A 154 16.66 -3.41 4.50
CA LEU A 154 15.39 -2.74 4.29
C LEU A 154 14.81 -3.46 3.08
N ALA A 155 14.03 -4.52 3.32
CA ALA A 155 13.57 -5.41 2.30
C ALA A 155 12.67 -4.55 1.43
N SER A 156 13.26 -4.13 0.32
CA SER A 156 12.62 -3.37 -0.73
C SER A 156 11.31 -4.08 -1.08
N TYR A 157 10.33 -3.32 -1.53
CA TYR A 157 8.98 -3.73 -1.98
C TYR A 157 8.93 -4.89 -3.02
N VAL A 158 10.08 -5.50 -3.35
CA VAL A 158 10.32 -6.44 -4.43
C VAL A 158 11.09 -7.69 -3.97
N GLN A 159 11.60 -7.73 -2.74
CA GLN A 159 12.48 -8.81 -2.25
C GLN A 159 11.79 -9.65 -1.17
N TYR A 160 10.91 -10.57 -1.57
CA TYR A 160 10.38 -11.63 -0.71
C TYR A 160 10.77 -13.01 -1.25
N ILE A 161 10.73 -14.04 -0.41
CA ILE A 161 11.09 -15.41 -0.81
C ILE A 161 10.02 -15.92 -1.80
N PRO A 162 10.38 -16.33 -3.04
CA PRO A 162 9.40 -16.70 -4.06
C PRO A 162 8.89 -18.14 -3.85
N THR A 163 8.23 -18.38 -2.71
CA THR A 163 7.54 -19.64 -2.40
C THR A 163 6.22 -19.72 -3.16
N ARG A 164 5.66 -20.91 -3.35
CA ARG A 164 4.40 -21.07 -4.07
C ARG A 164 3.25 -20.25 -3.48
N LEU A 165 3.19 -20.13 -2.14
CA LEU A 165 2.18 -19.31 -1.45
C LEU A 165 2.41 -17.81 -1.66
N ASN A 166 3.64 -17.33 -1.51
CA ASN A 166 3.97 -15.93 -1.75
C ASN A 166 3.75 -15.52 -3.22
N LEU A 167 4.07 -16.40 -4.16
CA LEU A 167 3.81 -16.18 -5.58
C LEU A 167 2.31 -16.16 -5.91
N THR A 168 1.49 -16.93 -5.18
CA THR A 168 0.03 -16.85 -5.30
C THR A 168 -0.49 -15.48 -4.87
N LEU A 169 0.02 -14.94 -3.76
CA LEU A 169 -0.29 -13.57 -3.33
C LEU A 169 0.21 -12.53 -4.35
N ALA A 170 1.42 -12.70 -4.86
CA ALA A 170 2.01 -11.79 -5.84
C ALA A 170 1.27 -11.76 -7.18
N PHE A 171 0.67 -12.87 -7.59
CA PHE A 171 -0.10 -12.94 -8.83
C PHE A 171 -1.29 -11.96 -8.83
N TYR A 172 -1.84 -11.62 -7.67
CA TYR A 172 -2.88 -10.60 -7.53
C TYR A 172 -2.46 -9.19 -7.98
N ILE A 173 -1.16 -8.91 -8.08
CA ILE A 173 -0.65 -7.65 -8.66
C ILE A 173 -1.03 -7.57 -10.14
N ILE A 174 -1.02 -8.71 -10.84
CA ILE A 174 -1.35 -8.83 -12.27
C ILE A 174 -2.86 -8.92 -12.45
N THR A 175 -3.52 -9.87 -11.81
CA THR A 175 -4.97 -10.07 -11.95
C THR A 175 -5.51 -10.95 -10.82
N ARG A 176 -6.83 -11.04 -10.68
CA ARG A 176 -7.44 -11.96 -9.71
C ARG A 176 -7.01 -13.39 -10.03
N VAL A 177 -6.51 -14.10 -9.03
CA VAL A 177 -6.12 -15.50 -9.17
C VAL A 177 -7.37 -16.36 -9.44
N PRO A 178 -7.35 -17.24 -10.46
CA PRO A 178 -8.47 -18.13 -10.77
C PRO A 178 -8.80 -19.11 -9.62
N GLN A 179 -10.08 -19.46 -9.48
CA GLN A 179 -10.55 -20.32 -8.39
C GLN A 179 -9.85 -21.69 -8.38
N PHE A 180 -9.67 -22.33 -9.54
CA PHE A 180 -8.99 -23.63 -9.62
C PHE A 180 -7.58 -23.62 -9.03
N TRP A 181 -6.85 -22.50 -9.16
CA TRP A 181 -5.51 -22.36 -8.60
C TRP A 181 -5.57 -22.16 -7.08
N ILE A 182 -6.56 -21.41 -6.59
CA ILE A 182 -6.82 -21.28 -5.16
C ILE A 182 -7.13 -22.65 -4.56
N ASP A 183 -8.05 -23.42 -5.15
CA ASP A 183 -8.42 -24.75 -4.66
C ASP A 183 -7.22 -25.69 -4.65
N TYR A 184 -6.43 -25.68 -5.73
CA TYR A 184 -5.17 -26.43 -5.81
C TYR A 184 -4.23 -26.06 -4.66
N VAL A 185 -3.87 -24.79 -4.52
CA VAL A 185 -2.92 -24.34 -3.49
C VAL A 185 -3.45 -24.61 -2.07
N LEU A 186 -4.74 -24.43 -1.83
CA LEU A 186 -5.33 -24.67 -0.52
C LEU A 186 -5.33 -26.16 -0.15
N GLY A 187 -5.43 -27.07 -1.14
CA GLY A 187 -5.40 -28.52 -0.92
C GLY A 187 -4.01 -29.16 -0.83
N GLN A 188 -2.92 -28.43 -1.09
CA GLN A 188 -1.56 -28.97 -1.00
C GLN A 188 -0.97 -28.82 0.41
N ASP A 189 -0.24 -29.83 0.88
CA ASP A 189 0.63 -29.69 2.06
C ASP A 189 1.97 -29.08 1.66
N PHE A 190 2.44 -28.10 2.44
CA PHE A 190 3.68 -27.37 2.23
C PHE A 190 4.69 -27.53 3.37
N GLY A 191 4.42 -28.44 4.31
CA GLY A 191 5.24 -28.68 5.49
C GLY A 191 5.15 -27.56 6.53
N ASP A 192 6.17 -27.45 7.37
CA ASP A 192 6.03 -26.75 8.65
C ASP A 192 6.26 -25.24 8.62
N ARG A 193 7.10 -24.74 7.71
CA ARG A 193 7.52 -23.32 7.72
C ARG A 193 7.50 -22.70 6.33
N THR A 194 6.92 -21.51 6.24
CA THR A 194 6.87 -20.74 4.98
C THR A 194 8.26 -20.43 4.42
N VAL A 195 9.20 -20.04 5.27
CA VAL A 195 10.57 -19.63 4.88
C VAL A 195 11.44 -20.77 4.34
N THR A 196 11.11 -22.03 4.65
CA THR A 196 11.85 -23.23 4.19
C THR A 196 11.24 -23.87 2.94
N MET A 197 10.11 -23.34 2.45
CA MET A 197 9.44 -23.89 1.27
C MET A 197 10.32 -23.81 0.00
N LYS A 198 10.05 -24.71 -0.95
CA LYS A 198 10.67 -24.68 -2.29
C LYS A 198 10.47 -23.31 -2.95
N ARG A 199 11.56 -22.76 -3.47
CA ARG A 199 11.64 -21.43 -4.09
C ARG A 199 11.56 -21.53 -5.61
N TYR A 200 10.89 -20.54 -6.23
CA TYR A 200 10.69 -20.46 -7.67
C TYR A 200 11.07 -19.06 -8.20
N PRO A 201 12.37 -18.70 -8.18
CA PRO A 201 12.84 -17.34 -8.47
C PRO A 201 12.50 -16.88 -9.89
N MET A 202 12.61 -17.75 -10.90
CA MET A 202 12.29 -17.41 -12.29
C MET A 202 10.81 -17.02 -12.47
N ILE A 203 9.90 -17.78 -11.83
CA ILE A 203 8.46 -17.48 -11.85
C ILE A 203 8.19 -16.16 -11.12
N GLY A 204 8.84 -15.95 -9.98
CA GLY A 204 8.75 -14.69 -9.24
C GLY A 204 9.18 -13.48 -10.06
N ALA A 205 10.34 -13.55 -10.71
CA ALA A 205 10.84 -12.50 -11.59
C ALA A 205 9.86 -12.21 -12.74
N MET A 206 9.29 -13.25 -13.36
CA MET A 206 8.28 -13.10 -14.41
C MET A 206 7.01 -12.41 -13.90
N ILE A 207 6.49 -12.79 -12.73
CA ILE A 207 5.30 -12.16 -12.12
C ILE A 207 5.56 -10.67 -11.87
N ILE A 208 6.72 -10.33 -11.30
CA ILE A 208 7.12 -8.94 -11.04
C ILE A 208 7.22 -8.16 -12.35
N ALA A 209 7.89 -8.71 -13.37
CA ALA A 209 8.04 -8.07 -14.67
C ALA A 209 6.68 -7.75 -15.31
N VAL A 210 5.77 -8.73 -15.34
CA VAL A 210 4.40 -8.54 -15.88
C VAL A 210 3.62 -7.52 -15.04
N GLY A 211 3.76 -7.55 -13.72
CA GLY A 211 3.14 -6.56 -12.83
C GLY A 211 3.64 -5.13 -13.07
N LEU A 212 4.94 -4.96 -13.31
CA LEU A 212 5.53 -3.66 -13.67
C LEU A 212 5.04 -3.18 -15.03
N ILE A 213 5.01 -4.05 -16.04
CA ILE A 213 4.47 -3.73 -17.37
C ILE A 213 3.01 -3.28 -17.25
N LYS A 214 2.18 -4.01 -16.51
CA LYS A 214 0.78 -3.63 -16.25
C LYS A 214 0.68 -2.26 -15.58
N LYS A 215 1.55 -1.97 -14.61
CA LYS A 215 1.59 -0.67 -13.90
C LYS A 215 1.96 0.46 -14.85
N VAL A 216 2.93 0.25 -15.74
CA VAL A 216 3.31 1.22 -16.79
C VAL A 216 2.14 1.47 -17.73
N ILE A 217 1.50 0.42 -18.26
CA ILE A 217 0.33 0.55 -19.14
C ILE A 217 -0.80 1.33 -18.45
N HIS A 218 -1.13 0.99 -17.20
CA HIS A 218 -2.16 1.71 -16.44
C HIS A 218 -1.78 3.16 -16.17
N GLY A 219 -0.50 3.43 -15.84
CA GLY A 219 0.02 4.78 -15.66
C GLY A 219 -0.16 5.62 -16.93
N LEU A 220 0.24 5.08 -18.08
CA LEU A 220 0.08 5.75 -19.38
C LEU A 220 -1.40 6.01 -19.72
N ILE A 221 -2.29 5.03 -19.54
CA ILE A 221 -3.74 5.19 -19.77
C ILE A 221 -4.33 6.29 -18.88
N ARG A 222 -3.87 6.38 -17.62
CA ARG A 222 -4.37 7.35 -16.63
C ARG A 222 -3.60 8.68 -16.64
N ARG A 223 -2.62 8.84 -17.54
CA ARG A 223 -1.66 9.95 -17.54
C ARG A 223 -0.93 10.13 -16.20
N ASP A 224 -0.80 9.05 -15.43
CA ASP A 224 -0.04 8.98 -14.20
C ASP A 224 1.39 8.53 -14.53
N ILE A 225 2.30 9.49 -14.57
CA ILE A 225 3.72 9.29 -14.86
C ILE A 225 4.53 8.85 -13.63
N SER A 226 3.91 8.74 -12.45
CA SER A 226 4.61 8.42 -11.20
C SER A 226 5.21 7.01 -11.18
N ALA A 227 4.80 6.15 -12.11
CA ALA A 227 5.34 4.80 -12.27
C ALA A 227 6.64 4.76 -13.09
N ILE A 228 7.02 5.87 -13.74
CA ILE A 228 8.20 5.96 -14.59
C ILE A 228 9.40 6.34 -13.71
N PRO A 229 10.54 5.65 -13.83
CA PRO A 229 11.74 6.00 -13.07
C PRO A 229 12.34 7.34 -13.54
N ARG A 230 12.98 8.06 -12.62
CA ARG A 230 13.80 9.23 -12.95
C ARG A 230 14.96 8.82 -13.89
N PRO A 231 15.35 9.66 -14.87
CA PRO A 231 14.82 11.00 -15.18
C PRO A 231 13.64 11.00 -16.17
N PHE A 232 13.14 9.84 -16.59
CA PHE A 232 12.15 9.75 -17.66
C PHE A 232 10.79 10.36 -17.27
N ASP A 233 10.41 10.29 -15.99
CA ASP A 233 9.20 10.93 -15.47
C ASP A 233 9.24 12.46 -15.60
N LEU A 234 10.41 13.09 -15.44
CA LEU A 234 10.57 14.54 -15.65
C LEU A 234 10.32 14.92 -17.11
N ILE A 235 10.90 14.16 -18.04
CA ILE A 235 10.80 14.45 -19.47
C ILE A 235 9.34 14.30 -19.94
N LEU A 236 8.70 13.19 -19.56
CA LEU A 236 7.27 12.97 -19.84
C LEU A 236 6.38 13.98 -19.12
N GLY A 237 6.71 14.33 -17.87
CA GLY A 237 6.03 15.37 -17.11
C GLY A 237 6.05 16.73 -17.80
N MET A 238 7.20 17.16 -18.33
CA MET A 238 7.31 18.41 -19.09
C MET A 238 6.43 18.40 -20.36
N LEU A 239 6.35 17.26 -21.06
CA LEU A 239 5.49 17.09 -22.23
C LEU A 239 3.99 17.16 -21.88
N PHE A 240 3.58 16.63 -20.73
CA PHE A 240 2.18 16.63 -20.30
C PHE A 240 1.75 17.92 -19.58
N ILE A 241 2.66 18.60 -18.88
CA ILE A 241 2.39 19.87 -18.18
C ILE A 241 2.28 21.04 -19.19
N GLY A 242 2.89 20.92 -20.37
CA GLY A 242 2.86 21.92 -21.45
C GLY A 242 1.52 22.09 -22.20
N GLN A 243 0.46 21.36 -21.83
CA GLN A 243 -0.85 21.44 -22.50
C GLN A 243 -1.97 22.07 -21.66
N HIS A 244 -1.64 22.84 -20.61
CA HIS A 244 -2.63 23.75 -20.02
C HIS A 244 -2.77 25.00 -20.91
N ASN A 245 -3.47 24.87 -22.04
CA ASN A 245 -4.17 26.01 -22.61
C ASN A 245 -5.27 26.41 -21.62
N SER A 246 -5.12 27.57 -20.98
CA SER A 246 -6.23 28.24 -20.31
C SER A 246 -7.40 28.32 -21.29
N PRO A 247 -8.59 27.79 -20.97
CA PRO A 247 -9.73 27.95 -21.86
C PRO A 247 -10.11 29.43 -21.92
N ALA A 248 -10.01 30.02 -23.10
CA ALA A 248 -10.43 31.39 -23.40
C ALA A 248 -11.97 31.55 -23.44
N ASN A 249 -12.71 30.84 -22.59
CA ASN A 249 -14.17 30.98 -22.50
C ASN A 249 -14.69 30.54 -21.11
N PRO A 250 -15.22 31.45 -20.26
CA PRO A 250 -15.61 31.12 -18.88
C PRO A 250 -16.86 30.26 -18.74
N ASP A 251 -17.71 30.15 -19.77
CA ASP A 251 -19.11 29.76 -19.54
C ASP A 251 -19.50 28.31 -19.91
N LYS A 252 -18.63 27.50 -20.52
CA LYS A 252 -19.04 26.13 -20.97
C LYS A 252 -17.96 25.05 -20.92
N ALA A 253 -17.08 25.06 -19.92
CA ALA A 253 -16.25 23.90 -19.62
C ALA A 253 -16.61 23.36 -18.24
N SER A 254 -17.13 22.14 -18.18
CA SER A 254 -17.20 21.34 -16.96
C SER A 254 -15.85 21.42 -16.25
N GLN A 255 -15.81 22.17 -15.14
CA GLN A 255 -14.57 22.46 -14.43
C GLN A 255 -13.84 21.15 -14.13
N PRO A 256 -12.53 21.04 -14.44
CA PRO A 256 -11.77 19.92 -13.94
C PRO A 256 -11.91 19.91 -12.42
N PHE A 257 -12.24 18.75 -11.84
CA PHE A 257 -12.57 18.58 -10.42
C PHE A 257 -11.43 19.02 -9.48
N PHE A 258 -10.23 19.30 -10.00
CA PHE A 258 -9.05 19.70 -9.24
C PHE A 258 -8.26 20.80 -9.96
N GLN A 259 -8.02 21.92 -9.27
CA GLN A 259 -7.01 22.91 -9.64
C GLN A 259 -5.67 22.51 -9.01
N TYR A 260 -4.63 22.38 -9.82
CA TYR A 260 -3.27 22.21 -9.30
C TYR A 260 -2.78 23.54 -8.73
N SER A 261 -2.47 23.58 -7.43
CA SER A 261 -1.78 24.72 -6.82
C SER A 261 -0.33 24.77 -7.29
N LEU A 262 0.07 25.89 -7.92
CA LEU A 262 1.48 26.14 -8.20
C LEU A 262 2.26 26.21 -6.87
N PRO A 263 3.49 25.67 -6.80
CA PRO A 263 4.32 25.83 -5.62
C PRO A 263 4.48 27.32 -5.31
N ARG A 264 4.08 27.75 -4.10
CA ARG A 264 4.35 29.11 -3.62
C ARG A 264 5.87 29.28 -3.58
N LYS A 265 6.42 30.05 -4.53
CA LYS A 265 7.75 30.61 -4.39
C LYS A 265 7.67 31.63 -3.26
N ASN A 266 7.97 31.23 -2.02
CA ASN A 266 8.29 32.19 -0.98
C ASN A 266 9.60 32.88 -1.41
N LYS A 267 9.49 34.09 -1.98
CA LYS A 267 10.64 34.97 -2.23
C LYS A 267 11.06 35.72 -0.97
N ASP A 268 10.24 35.72 0.07
CA ASP A 268 10.48 36.48 1.30
C ASP A 268 10.56 35.52 2.49
N ASN A 269 11.76 34.97 2.71
CA ASN A 269 12.32 34.51 4.00
C ASN A 269 13.54 33.61 3.75
N LEU A 270 14.58 34.15 3.12
CA LEU A 270 15.95 33.71 3.38
C LEU A 270 16.43 34.41 4.66
N GLN A 271 15.93 33.98 5.82
CA GLN A 271 16.65 34.19 7.08
C GLN A 271 17.21 32.84 7.53
N THR A 272 18.53 32.78 7.42
CA THR A 272 19.47 31.80 7.97
C THR A 272 18.90 30.86 9.03
N THR A 273 18.64 29.60 8.66
CA THR A 273 18.54 28.50 9.61
C THR A 273 19.94 28.25 10.21
N PRO A 274 20.11 28.23 11.55
CA PRO A 274 21.39 27.83 12.15
C PRO A 274 21.63 26.33 11.89
N PRO A 275 22.89 25.89 11.79
CA PRO A 275 23.22 24.51 11.45
C PRO A 275 22.72 23.54 12.53
N CYS A 276 22.09 22.45 12.09
CA CYS A 276 21.73 21.31 12.94
C CYS A 276 22.96 20.85 13.74
N ARG A 277 22.89 20.93 15.07
CA ARG A 277 23.84 20.25 15.95
C ARG A 277 23.71 18.75 15.74
N SER A 278 24.82 18.10 15.42
CA SER A 278 24.99 16.65 15.49
C SER A 278 24.63 16.18 16.89
N ALA A 279 23.60 15.33 16.99
CA ALA A 279 23.40 14.51 18.18
C ALA A 279 24.41 13.36 18.10
N GLU A 280 25.42 13.43 18.96
CA GLU A 280 26.27 12.29 19.29
C GLU A 280 25.42 11.22 19.99
N PHE A 281 25.46 10.00 19.45
CA PHE A 281 25.14 8.74 20.13
C PHE A 281 26.22 7.73 19.77
#